data_AF-A0A3S1XZ60-F1
#
_entry.id   AF-A0A3S1XZ60-F1
#
_cell.length_a   1.000
_cell.length_b   1.000
_cell.length_c   1.000
_cell.angle_alpha   90.00
_cell.angle_beta   90.00
_cell.angle_gamma   90.00
#
_symmetry.space_group_name_H-M   'P 1'
#
loop_
_entity.id
_entity.type
_entity.pdbx_description
1 polymer ?
#
loop_
_entity_poly.entity_id
_entity_poly.type
_entity_poly.pdbx_seq_one_letter_code
_entity_poly.pdbx_strand_id
1 'polypeptide(L)'
;NNVAFRREWILSHPFPKHNGFKVSCTLLMRELLREGHKIHNVNARVYHYSPRGWRFFYWRALVTGRDADRKFVALNSPSRTRRIVKSFSRWLTMSWRTTRRIVGHARETGMPLWQVPFSLIVGQAFYGLAFWGQFSFATGMVRDKIETVPDYVGHS
;
A
#
# COMPACT_ATOMS: atom_id res chain seq x y z
N ASN A 1 -7.32 3.06 -4.65
CA ASN A 1 -8.61 3.48 -4.07
C ASN A 1 -8.78 4.94 -4.38
N ASN A 2 -9.87 5.26 -5.06
CA ASN A 2 -10.33 6.62 -5.27
C ASN A 2 -11.61 6.77 -4.45
N VAL A 3 -11.83 7.95 -3.90
CA VAL A 3 -12.95 8.26 -3.02
C VAL A 3 -13.40 9.67 -3.32
N ALA A 4 -14.70 9.92 -3.19
CA ALA A 4 -15.29 11.23 -3.29
C ALA A 4 -16.03 11.54 -1.99
N PHE A 5 -16.00 12.80 -1.57
CA PHE A 5 -16.71 13.29 -0.40
C PHE A 5 -17.49 14.55 -0.77
N ARG A 6 -18.60 14.81 -0.09
CA ARG A 6 -19.20 16.14 -0.09
C ARG A 6 -18.24 17.10 0.59
N ARG A 7 -18.07 18.31 0.04
CA ARG A 7 -17.08 19.29 0.53
C ARG A 7 -17.32 19.65 2.00
N GLU A 8 -18.52 20.11 2.31
CA GLU A 8 -18.94 20.44 3.68
C GLU A 8 -18.72 19.28 4.65
N TRP A 9 -18.90 18.05 4.20
CA TRP A 9 -18.74 16.87 5.04
C TRP A 9 -17.26 16.52 5.32
N ILE A 10 -16.37 16.61 4.32
CA ILE A 10 -14.94 16.32 4.55
C ILE A 10 -14.25 17.42 5.35
N LEU A 11 -14.78 18.65 5.33
CA LEU A 11 -14.29 19.75 6.17
C LEU A 11 -14.54 19.48 7.66
N SER A 12 -15.64 18.79 8.02
CA SER A 12 -15.90 18.36 9.39
C SER A 12 -15.24 17.03 9.77
N HIS A 13 -14.79 16.22 8.79
CA HIS A 13 -14.11 14.93 9.01
C HIS A 13 -12.76 14.88 8.27
N PRO A 14 -11.79 15.74 8.61
CA PRO A 14 -10.53 15.81 7.88
C PRO A 14 -9.72 14.52 8.01
N PHE A 15 -8.83 14.26 7.03
CA PHE A 15 -7.91 13.13 7.13
C PHE A 15 -7.02 13.24 8.37
N PRO A 16 -6.89 12.16 9.17
CA PRO A 16 -5.99 12.16 10.32
C PRO A 16 -4.54 12.47 9.90
N LYS A 17 -3.88 13.37 10.63
CA LYS A 17 -2.46 13.67 10.41
C LYS A 17 -1.61 12.42 10.65
N HIS A 18 -0.75 12.08 9.71
CA HIS A 18 0.14 10.93 9.81
C HIS A 18 1.40 11.11 8.97
N ASN A 19 2.54 10.60 9.44
CA ASN A 19 3.82 10.60 8.72
C ASN A 19 3.86 9.69 7.47
N GLY A 20 2.79 8.96 7.16
CA GLY A 20 2.79 7.91 6.14
C GLY A 20 2.11 8.37 4.87
N PHE A 21 2.58 7.92 3.71
CA PHE A 21 2.13 8.43 2.41
C PHE A 21 0.69 8.00 2.06
N LYS A 22 0.31 6.75 2.35
CA LYS A 22 -1.07 6.24 2.17
C LYS A 22 -1.62 5.59 3.43
N VAL A 23 -1.43 6.25 4.58
CA VAL A 23 -1.93 5.77 5.89
C VAL A 23 -3.25 6.43 6.26
N SER A 24 -3.32 7.76 6.19
CA SER A 24 -4.48 8.55 6.66
C SER A 24 -5.80 8.15 6.04
N CYS A 25 -5.80 7.74 4.77
CA CYS A 25 -7.02 7.25 4.11
C CYS A 25 -7.59 5.97 4.73
N THR A 26 -6.73 5.07 5.21
CA THR A 26 -7.19 3.88 5.93
C THR A 26 -7.68 4.23 7.33
N LEU A 27 -7.03 5.19 7.99
CA LEU A 27 -7.43 5.63 9.33
C LEU A 27 -8.79 6.31 9.30
N LEU A 28 -8.99 7.28 8.40
CA LEU A 28 -10.28 7.93 8.17
C LEU A 28 -11.36 6.87 7.88
N MET A 29 -11.11 5.95 6.95
CA MET A 29 -12.06 4.88 6.65
C MET A 29 -12.46 4.06 7.88
N ARG A 30 -11.50 3.75 8.78
CA ARG A 30 -11.77 2.99 10.02
C ARG A 30 -12.51 3.80 11.08
N GLU A 31 -12.27 5.10 11.14
CA GLU A 31 -13.00 6.04 11.99
C GLU A 31 -14.46 6.13 11.56
N LEU A 32 -14.71 6.38 10.28
CA LEU A 32 -16.06 6.47 9.71
C LEU A 32 -16.86 5.18 9.91
N LEU A 33 -16.23 4.02 9.72
CA LEU A 33 -16.88 2.74 9.98
C LEU A 33 -17.22 2.53 11.46
N ARG A 34 -16.41 3.05 12.39
CA ARG A 34 -16.70 3.00 13.84
C ARG A 34 -17.83 3.95 14.23
N GLU A 35 -17.96 5.08 13.56
CA GLU A 35 -19.05 6.04 13.72
C GLU A 35 -20.38 5.57 13.08
N GLY A 36 -20.38 4.40 12.44
CA GLY A 36 -21.57 3.83 11.80
C GLY A 36 -21.85 4.39 10.40
N HIS A 37 -20.93 5.15 9.81
CA HIS A 37 -21.08 5.63 8.44
C HIS A 37 -20.95 4.49 7.43
N LYS A 38 -21.86 4.48 6.46
CA LYS A 38 -21.87 3.50 5.37
C LYS A 38 -20.99 3.98 4.21
N ILE A 39 -20.04 3.13 3.81
CA ILE A 39 -19.24 3.36 2.61
C ILE A 39 -20.00 2.82 1.41
N HIS A 40 -20.31 3.70 0.46
CA HIS A 40 -20.97 3.34 -0.80
C HIS A 40 -19.93 3.02 -1.87
N ASN A 41 -19.92 1.77 -2.34
CA ASN A 41 -19.15 1.38 -3.52
C ASN A 41 -20.00 1.63 -4.77
N VAL A 42 -19.49 2.46 -5.67
CA VAL A 42 -20.14 2.79 -6.94
C VAL A 42 -19.36 2.18 -8.10
N ASN A 43 -20.04 1.92 -9.22
CA ASN A 43 -19.40 1.45 -10.45
C ASN A 43 -18.69 2.61 -11.16
N ALA A 44 -17.64 3.14 -10.53
CA ALA A 44 -16.78 4.17 -11.08
C ALA A 44 -15.44 3.55 -11.47
N ARG A 45 -15.06 3.69 -12.75
CA ARG A 45 -13.78 3.22 -13.28
C ARG A 45 -12.76 4.34 -13.24
N VAL A 46 -11.54 3.99 -12.88
CA VAL A 46 -10.43 4.91 -12.65
C VAL A 46 -9.16 4.26 -13.18
N TYR A 47 -8.39 5.02 -13.92
CA TYR A 47 -7.10 4.58 -14.43
C TYR A 47 -5.99 5.06 -13.50
N HIS A 48 -5.03 4.18 -13.20
CA HIS A 48 -3.82 4.53 -12.48
C HIS A 48 -2.62 4.21 -13.36
N TYR A 49 -1.77 5.21 -13.58
CA TYR A 49 -0.50 4.99 -14.26
C TYR A 49 0.36 4.01 -13.47
N SER A 50 1.10 3.17 -14.21
CA SER A 50 2.17 2.37 -13.63
C SER A 50 3.25 3.27 -13.03
N PRO A 51 4.02 2.79 -12.03
CA PRO A 51 5.15 3.52 -11.51
C PRO A 51 6.11 3.93 -12.64
N ARG A 52 6.39 5.24 -12.77
CA ARG A 52 7.34 5.78 -13.76
C ARG A 52 8.78 5.52 -13.32
N GLY A 53 9.42 4.53 -13.94
CA GLY A 53 10.83 4.20 -13.72
C GLY A 53 11.15 3.39 -12.45
N TRP A 54 12.34 2.81 -12.43
CA TRP A 54 12.81 1.91 -11.37
C TRP A 54 13.00 2.61 -10.03
N ARG A 55 13.40 3.90 -10.03
CA ARG A 55 13.59 4.71 -8.81
C ARG A 55 12.27 4.87 -8.05
N PHE A 56 11.21 5.26 -8.76
CA PHE A 56 9.89 5.40 -8.15
C PHE A 56 9.31 4.05 -7.73
N PHE A 57 9.51 3.00 -8.54
CA PHE A 57 9.13 1.64 -8.17
C PHE A 57 9.74 1.23 -6.82
N TYR A 58 11.06 1.39 -6.66
CA TYR A 58 11.78 1.04 -5.43
C TYR A 58 11.28 1.83 -4.22
N TRP A 59 11.21 3.17 -4.34
CA TRP A 59 10.68 4.03 -3.29
C TRP A 59 9.25 3.62 -2.91
N ARG A 60 8.37 3.43 -3.91
CA ARG A 60 6.97 3.08 -3.70
C ARG A 60 6.82 1.74 -2.99
N ALA A 61 7.63 0.75 -3.33
CA ALA A 61 7.62 -0.56 -2.69
C ALA A 61 8.01 -0.46 -1.21
N LEU A 62 9.13 0.20 -0.89
CA LEU A 62 9.57 0.41 0.49
C LEU A 62 8.54 1.17 1.33
N VAL A 63 8.01 2.27 0.80
CA VAL A 63 6.94 3.06 1.46
C VAL A 63 5.70 2.23 1.69
N THR A 64 5.33 1.36 0.74
CA THR A 64 4.19 0.45 0.90
C THR A 64 4.39 -0.50 2.09
N GLY A 65 5.63 -0.90 2.38
CA GLY A 65 6.00 -1.62 3.59
C GLY A 65 5.83 -0.80 4.87
N ARG A 66 6.45 0.38 4.92
CA ARG A 66 6.38 1.28 6.08
C ARG A 66 4.96 1.74 6.40
N ASP A 67 4.18 2.08 5.39
CA ASP A 67 2.76 2.42 5.54
C ASP A 67 1.96 1.23 6.09
N ALA A 68 2.27 0.00 5.68
CA ALA A 68 1.61 -1.19 6.22
C ALA A 68 1.92 -1.37 7.71
N ASP A 69 3.16 -1.11 8.12
CA ASP A 69 3.54 -1.14 9.53
C ASP A 69 2.84 -0.05 10.36
N ARG A 70 2.86 1.19 9.88
CA ARG A 70 2.17 2.33 10.52
C ARG A 70 0.69 2.05 10.72
N LYS A 71 0.02 1.51 9.69
CA LYS A 71 -1.38 1.06 9.80
C LYS A 71 -1.55 -0.05 10.83
N PHE A 72 -0.62 -0.99 10.90
CA PHE A 72 -0.69 -2.06 11.89
C PHE A 72 -0.52 -1.54 13.32
N VAL A 73 0.41 -0.60 13.53
CA VAL A 73 0.61 0.08 14.82
C VAL A 73 -0.65 0.84 15.23
N ALA A 74 -1.19 1.67 14.34
CA ALA A 74 -2.34 2.52 14.62
C ALA A 74 -3.65 1.74 14.87
N LEU A 75 -3.81 0.56 14.24
CA LEU A 75 -5.08 -0.18 14.27
C LEU A 75 -5.06 -1.47 15.09
N ASN A 76 -3.89 -2.04 15.37
CA ASN A 76 -3.81 -3.35 16.02
C ASN A 76 -2.86 -3.37 17.23
N SER A 77 -1.56 -3.13 17.03
CA SER A 77 -0.59 -3.25 18.12
C SER A 77 0.74 -2.55 17.85
N PRO A 78 1.27 -1.79 18.84
CA PRO A 78 2.60 -1.19 18.75
C PRO A 78 3.76 -2.17 19.05
N SER A 79 3.47 -3.38 19.54
CA SER A 79 4.49 -4.35 19.95
C SER A 79 5.45 -4.69 18.82
N ARG A 80 6.77 -4.54 19.08
CA ARG A 80 7.84 -4.81 18.12
C ARG A 80 7.78 -6.23 17.57
N THR A 81 7.64 -7.23 18.44
CA THR A 81 7.55 -8.64 18.05
C THR A 81 6.37 -8.89 17.13
N ARG A 82 5.19 -8.33 17.45
CA ARG A 82 3.99 -8.47 16.62
C ARG A 82 4.14 -7.79 15.26
N ARG A 83 4.79 -6.63 15.20
CA ARG A 83 5.09 -5.91 13.94
C ARG A 83 6.01 -6.71 13.04
N ILE A 84 7.07 -7.32 13.61
CA ILE A 84 7.98 -8.21 12.89
C ILE A 84 7.24 -9.44 12.36
N VAL A 85 6.51 -10.16 13.22
CA VAL A 85 5.71 -11.32 12.77
C VAL A 85 4.72 -10.91 11.67
N LYS A 86 4.13 -9.72 11.79
CA LYS A 86 3.22 -9.19 10.77
C LYS A 86 3.92 -8.92 9.44
N SER A 87 5.20 -8.50 9.42
CA SER A 87 5.92 -8.27 8.16
C SER A 87 6.09 -9.57 7.37
N PHE A 88 6.48 -10.66 8.03
CA PHE A 88 6.60 -11.98 7.40
C PHE A 88 5.25 -12.52 6.93
N SER A 89 4.24 -12.51 7.82
CA SER A 89 2.89 -12.99 7.48
C SER A 89 2.31 -12.22 6.28
N ARG A 90 2.47 -10.89 6.25
CA ARG A 90 2.01 -10.06 5.15
C ARG A 90 2.80 -10.33 3.86
N TRP A 91 4.12 -10.50 3.94
CA TRP A 91 4.94 -10.84 2.78
C TRP A 91 4.45 -12.13 2.12
N LEU A 92 4.34 -13.22 2.88
CA LEU A 92 3.84 -14.50 2.38
C LEU A 92 2.44 -14.36 1.75
N THR A 93 1.53 -13.69 2.45
CA THR A 93 0.15 -13.48 1.97
C THR A 93 0.11 -12.70 0.66
N MET A 94 0.88 -11.61 0.57
CA MET A 94 0.88 -10.76 -0.63
C MET A 94 1.63 -11.41 -1.79
N SER A 95 2.75 -12.09 -1.52
CA SER A 95 3.48 -12.87 -2.52
C SER A 95 2.60 -13.94 -3.14
N TRP A 96 1.90 -14.74 -2.31
CA TRP A 96 0.96 -15.74 -2.80
C TRP A 96 -0.20 -15.11 -3.59
N ARG A 97 -0.84 -14.08 -3.05
CA ARG A 97 -1.96 -13.40 -3.71
C ARG A 97 -1.56 -12.82 -5.06
N THR A 98 -0.34 -12.30 -5.16
CA THR A 98 0.21 -11.72 -6.39
C THR A 98 0.49 -12.79 -7.42
N THR A 99 1.15 -13.89 -7.03
CA THR A 99 1.34 -15.05 -7.91
C THR A 99 0.00 -15.57 -8.43
N ARG A 100 -0.97 -15.81 -7.54
CA ARG A 100 -2.30 -16.32 -7.92
C ARG A 100 -3.00 -15.40 -8.91
N ARG A 101 -2.91 -14.07 -8.72
CA ARG A 101 -3.53 -13.09 -9.62
C ARG A 101 -2.85 -13.00 -10.97
N ILE A 102 -1.51 -12.98 -10.99
CA ILE A 102 -0.75 -12.92 -12.25
C ILE A 102 -1.05 -14.16 -13.08
N VAL A 103 -0.96 -15.36 -12.49
CA VAL A 103 -1.23 -16.61 -13.20
C VAL A 103 -2.72 -16.73 -13.58
N GLY A 104 -3.63 -16.45 -12.64
CA GLY A 104 -5.07 -16.63 -12.85
C GLY A 104 -5.68 -15.67 -13.86
N HIS A 105 -5.19 -14.42 -13.93
CA HIS A 105 -5.73 -13.40 -14.83
C HIS A 105 -4.83 -13.13 -16.06
N ALA A 106 -3.74 -13.87 -16.26
CA ALA A 106 -2.84 -13.66 -17.41
C ALA A 106 -3.60 -13.63 -18.74
N ARG A 107 -4.48 -14.61 -18.96
CA ARG A 107 -5.29 -14.72 -20.19
C ARG A 107 -6.29 -13.56 -20.33
N GLU A 108 -6.96 -13.16 -19.25
CA GLU A 108 -7.92 -12.05 -19.25
C GLU A 108 -7.25 -10.71 -19.58
N THR A 109 -5.97 -10.56 -19.22
CA THR A 109 -5.18 -9.36 -19.54
C THR A 109 -4.54 -9.38 -20.93
N GLY A 110 -4.76 -10.45 -21.73
CA GLY A 110 -4.11 -10.63 -23.03
C GLY A 110 -2.60 -10.88 -22.94
N MET A 111 -2.09 -11.29 -21.77
CA MET A 111 -0.66 -11.49 -21.52
C MET A 111 -0.17 -12.81 -22.14
N PRO A 112 0.83 -12.77 -23.05
CA PRO A 112 1.50 -13.97 -23.54
C PRO A 112 2.12 -14.81 -22.41
N LEU A 113 2.11 -16.14 -22.54
CA LEU A 113 2.61 -17.05 -21.50
C LEU A 113 4.07 -16.79 -21.10
N TRP A 114 4.92 -16.39 -22.05
CA TRP A 114 6.32 -16.09 -21.78
C TRP A 114 6.51 -14.80 -20.95
N GLN A 115 5.53 -13.90 -20.90
CA GLN A 115 5.57 -12.68 -20.06
C GLN A 115 5.19 -12.95 -18.61
N VAL A 116 4.53 -14.07 -18.33
CA VAL A 116 4.12 -14.48 -16.97
C VAL A 116 5.32 -14.57 -16.02
N PRO A 117 6.43 -15.28 -16.32
CA PRO A 117 7.58 -15.34 -15.42
C PRO A 117 8.18 -13.95 -15.12
N PHE A 118 8.30 -13.07 -16.12
CA PHE A 118 8.81 -11.71 -15.90
C PHE A 118 7.86 -10.88 -15.02
N SER A 119 6.56 -11.01 -15.24
CA SER A 119 5.55 -10.35 -14.40
C SER A 119 5.61 -10.83 -12.94
N LEU A 120 5.82 -12.14 -12.74
CA LEU A 120 6.03 -12.72 -11.42
C LEU A 120 7.29 -12.16 -10.76
N ILE A 121 8.41 -12.05 -11.48
CA ILE A 121 9.65 -11.46 -10.95
C ILE A 121 9.39 -10.03 -10.46
N VAL A 122 8.76 -9.19 -11.28
CA VAL A 122 8.45 -7.79 -10.91
C VAL A 122 7.52 -7.74 -9.68
N GLY A 123 6.47 -8.56 -9.65
CA GLY A 123 5.54 -8.64 -8.52
C GLY A 123 6.20 -9.10 -7.23
N GLN A 124 7.04 -10.14 -7.29
CA GLN A 124 7.76 -10.65 -6.13
C GLN A 124 8.84 -9.68 -5.66
N ALA A 125 9.57 -9.03 -6.57
CA ALA A 125 10.51 -7.97 -6.22
C ALA A 125 9.82 -6.82 -5.48
N PHE A 126 8.63 -6.40 -5.96
CA PHE A 126 7.85 -5.37 -5.27
C PHE A 126 7.51 -5.77 -3.83
N TYR A 127 6.98 -6.97 -3.62
CA TYR A 127 6.59 -7.41 -2.28
C TYR A 127 7.76 -7.81 -1.39
N GLY A 128 8.91 -8.20 -1.95
CA GLY A 128 10.17 -8.36 -1.23
C GLY A 128 10.71 -7.02 -0.72
N LEU A 129 10.67 -5.97 -1.55
CA LEU A 129 11.01 -4.61 -1.11
C LEU A 129 10.00 -4.09 -0.08
N ALA A 130 8.71 -4.32 -0.27
CA ALA A 130 7.70 -3.94 0.71
C ALA A 130 7.87 -4.69 2.04
N PHE A 131 8.32 -5.95 2.02
CA PHE A 131 8.73 -6.67 3.22
C PHE A 131 9.88 -5.95 3.92
N TRP A 132 10.96 -5.63 3.21
CA TRP A 132 12.11 -4.93 3.79
C TRP A 132 11.73 -3.56 4.36
N GLY A 133 10.87 -2.81 3.67
CA GLY A 133 10.34 -1.55 4.17
C GLY A 133 9.56 -1.73 5.48
N GLN A 134 8.72 -2.76 5.60
CA GLN A 134 7.97 -3.04 6.82
C GLN A 134 8.88 -3.55 7.95
N PHE A 135 9.74 -4.52 7.65
CA PHE A 135 10.62 -5.18 8.62
C PHE A 135 11.63 -4.21 9.23
N SER A 136 12.36 -3.45 8.40
CA SER A 136 13.34 -2.45 8.89
C SER A 136 12.70 -1.36 9.76
N PHE A 137 11.44 -1.03 9.51
CA PHE A 137 10.69 -0.08 10.31
C PHE A 137 10.19 -0.70 11.62
N ALA A 138 9.74 -1.96 11.57
CA ALA A 138 9.33 -2.74 12.74
C ALA A 138 10.51 -2.95 13.71
N THR A 139 11.71 -3.25 13.20
CA THR A 139 12.93 -3.43 14.01
C THR A 139 13.51 -2.14 14.54
N GLY A 140 13.09 -0.98 14.02
CA GLY A 140 13.60 0.34 14.40
C GLY A 140 14.88 0.76 13.68
N MET A 141 15.31 0.04 12.65
CA MET A 141 16.47 0.41 11.82
C MET A 141 16.20 1.70 11.03
N VAL A 142 14.94 1.96 10.69
CA VAL A 142 14.50 3.18 10.00
C VAL A 142 13.64 4.01 10.95
N ARG A 143 13.97 5.30 11.08
CA ARG A 143 13.22 6.25 11.92
C ARG A 143 11.87 6.59 11.30
N ASP A 144 10.87 6.88 12.13
CA ASP A 144 9.60 7.42 11.66
C ASP A 144 9.75 8.90 11.28
N LYS A 145 9.86 9.13 9.97
CA LYS A 145 9.87 10.46 9.35
C LYS A 145 8.69 10.58 8.40
N ILE A 146 8.26 11.81 8.15
CA ILE A 146 7.25 12.13 7.15
C ILE A 146 7.72 11.62 5.79
N GLU A 147 6.91 10.78 5.15
CA GLU A 147 7.16 10.33 3.77
C GLU A 147 6.82 11.47 2.80
N THR A 148 7.83 12.00 2.14
CA THR A 148 7.66 12.95 1.04
C THR A 148 7.78 12.23 -0.29
N VAL A 149 6.96 12.66 -1.27
CA VAL A 149 7.12 12.19 -2.65
C VAL A 149 8.45 12.74 -3.18
N PRO A 150 9.34 11.91 -3.73
CA PRO A 150 10.59 12.40 -4.27
C PRO A 150 10.37 13.31 -5.49
N ASP A 151 11.20 14.35 -5.63
CA ASP A 151 11.06 15.36 -6.69
C ASP A 151 11.12 14.77 -8.10
N TYR A 152 11.91 13.70 -8.29
CA TYR A 152 12.03 13.01 -9.57
C TYR A 152 10.75 12.31 -10.04
N VAL A 153 9.72 12.21 -9.19
CA VAL A 153 8.42 11.62 -9.55
C VAL A 153 7.53 12.61 -10.29
N GLY A 154 7.76 13.92 -10.14
CA GLY A 154 6.98 14.99 -10.79
C GLY A 154 7.41 15.34 -12.22
N HIS A 155 8.58 14.88 -12.67
CA HIS A 155 9.25 15.34 -13.90
C HIS A 155 9.53 14.24 -14.94
N SER A 156 8.67 13.23 -15.06
CA SER A 156 8.73 12.25 -16.16
C SER A 156 7.36 11.98 -16.74
#